data_AF-A0ABD5DVG2-F1
#
_entry.id   AF-A0ABD5DVG2-F1
#
_cell.length_a   1.000
_cell.length_b   1.000
_cell.length_c   1.000
_cell.angle_alpha   90.00
_cell.angle_beta   90.00
_cell.angle_gamma   90.00
#
_symmetry.space_group_name_H-M   'P 1'
#
loop_
_entity.id
_entity.type
_entity.pdbx_description
1 polymer ?
#
loop_
_entity_poly.entity_id
_entity_poly.type
_entity_poly.pdbx_seq_one_letter_code
_entity_poly.pdbx_strand_id
1 'polypeptide(L)'
;LDAVKTVGRVSAYEAADDGLNMTWAPMVDVSRDPRWGRASEGFGEDTYLTTMMGQAMVESMQGKSPADRYSVMTSVKHFAAYGAVEG
;
A
#
# COMPACT_ATOMS: atom_id res chain seq x y z
N LEU A 1 1.95 -13.85 3.01
CA LEU A 1 1.60 -12.61 2.27
C LEU A 1 0.31 -12.75 1.45
N ASP A 2 -0.29 -13.94 1.34
CA ASP A 2 -1.46 -14.15 0.48
C ASP A 2 -2.67 -13.29 0.86
N ALA A 3 -2.92 -13.10 2.16
CA ALA A 3 -3.98 -12.19 2.63
C ALA A 3 -3.79 -10.74 2.12
N VAL A 4 -2.55 -10.22 2.15
CA VAL A 4 -2.23 -8.88 1.63
C VAL A 4 -2.47 -8.81 0.12
N LYS A 5 -2.10 -9.85 -0.62
CA LYS A 5 -2.36 -9.95 -2.07
C LYS A 5 -3.85 -10.02 -2.37
N THR A 6 -4.63 -10.74 -1.57
CA THR A 6 -6.10 -10.78 -1.69
C THR A 6 -6.71 -9.40 -1.47
N VAL A 7 -6.27 -8.67 -0.43
CA VAL A 7 -6.71 -7.28 -0.19
C VAL A 7 -6.44 -6.41 -1.41
N GLY A 8 -5.19 -6.35 -1.88
CA GLY A 8 -4.85 -5.52 -3.04
C GLY A 8 -5.63 -5.92 -4.30
N ARG A 9 -5.81 -7.23 -4.54
CA ARG A 9 -6.52 -7.71 -5.72
C ARG A 9 -8.01 -7.36 -5.72
N VAL A 10 -8.69 -7.51 -4.58
CA VAL A 10 -10.11 -7.17 -4.43
C VAL A 10 -10.31 -5.66 -4.49
N SER A 11 -9.49 -4.88 -3.77
CA SER A 11 -9.60 -3.41 -3.79
C SER A 11 -9.38 -2.82 -5.19
N ALA A 12 -8.43 -3.35 -5.96
CA ALA A 12 -8.22 -2.89 -7.33
C ALA A 12 -9.31 -3.37 -8.30
N TYR A 13 -9.97 -4.52 -8.04
CA TYR A 13 -11.16 -4.93 -8.81
C TYR A 13 -12.31 -3.95 -8.60
N GLU A 14 -12.67 -3.67 -7.35
CA GLU A 14 -13.77 -2.75 -7.01
C GLU A 14 -13.49 -1.33 -7.52
N ALA A 15 -12.29 -0.80 -7.26
CA ALA A 15 -11.93 0.55 -7.70
C ALA A 15 -11.93 0.69 -9.24
N ALA A 16 -11.42 -0.31 -9.97
CA ALA A 16 -11.44 -0.28 -11.43
C ALA A 16 -12.85 -0.44 -12.01
N ASP A 17 -13.73 -1.22 -11.38
CA ASP A 17 -15.12 -1.36 -11.81
C ASP A 17 -15.91 -0.05 -11.62
N ASP A 18 -15.55 0.74 -10.61
CA ASP A 18 -16.02 2.11 -10.38
C ASP A 18 -15.33 3.17 -11.28
N GLY A 19 -14.42 2.75 -12.17
CA GLY A 19 -13.76 3.62 -13.15
C GLY A 19 -12.53 4.37 -12.63
N LEU A 20 -11.99 4.00 -11.46
CA LEU A 20 -10.74 4.57 -10.94
C LEU A 20 -9.52 3.88 -11.55
N ASN A 21 -8.51 4.66 -11.93
CA ASN A 21 -7.28 4.13 -12.53
C ASN A 21 -6.04 4.25 -11.63
N MET A 22 -6.16 4.92 -10.48
CA MET A 22 -5.05 5.11 -9.52
C MET A 22 -5.57 5.15 -8.08
N THR A 23 -4.75 4.67 -7.15
CA THR A 23 -4.97 4.79 -5.71
C THR A 23 -3.74 5.36 -5.00
N TRP A 24 -3.97 6.06 -3.89
CA TRP A 24 -2.93 6.55 -2.99
C TRP A 24 -2.59 5.51 -1.92
N ALA A 25 -2.09 4.36 -2.38
CA ALA A 25 -1.68 3.22 -1.57
C ALA A 25 -0.51 2.49 -2.28
N PRO A 26 0.29 1.69 -1.56
CA PRO A 26 0.30 1.52 -0.11
C PRO A 26 1.01 2.67 0.63
N MET A 27 0.66 2.85 1.90
CA MET A 27 1.49 3.59 2.85
C MET A 27 2.54 2.63 3.42
N VAL A 28 3.82 2.99 3.30
CA VAL A 28 4.97 2.14 3.68
C VAL A 28 5.93 2.85 4.64
N ASP A 29 5.44 3.85 5.37
CA ASP A 29 6.24 4.52 6.38
C ASP A 29 6.46 3.58 7.56
N VAL A 30 7.73 3.31 7.88
CA VAL A 30 8.11 2.63 9.12
C VAL A 30 7.84 3.60 10.27
N SER A 31 7.05 3.15 11.25
CA SER A 31 6.74 3.94 12.45
C SER A 31 7.20 3.19 13.70
N ARG A 32 7.82 3.93 14.61
CA ARG A 32 8.27 3.45 15.93
C ARG A 32 7.68 4.27 17.07
N ASP A 33 6.69 5.10 16.77
CA ASP A 33 6.02 5.96 17.72
C ASP A 33 4.51 5.67 17.72
N PRO A 34 3.97 4.97 18.74
CA PRO A 34 2.55 4.63 18.80
C PRO A 34 1.64 5.86 19.04
N ARG A 35 2.21 7.03 19.39
CA ARG A 35 1.46 8.29 19.50
C ARG A 35 1.05 8.83 18.13
N TRP A 36 1.76 8.41 17.08
CA TRP A 36 1.49 8.86 15.73
C TRP A 36 0.20 8.22 15.18
N GLY A 37 -0.87 9.01 15.04
CA GLY A 37 -2.19 8.50 14.63
C GLY A 37 -2.23 7.80 13.26
N ARG A 38 -1.24 8.03 12.40
CA ARG A 38 -1.13 7.39 11.08
C ARG A 38 -0.37 6.06 11.10
N ALA A 39 0.09 5.60 12.26
CA ALA A 39 0.67 4.26 12.42
C ALA A 39 -0.33 3.15 12.00
N SER A 40 -1.63 3.45 12.03
CA SER A 40 -2.69 2.56 11.54
C SER A 40 -2.69 2.30 10.03
N GLU A 41 -2.05 3.17 9.22
CA GLU A 41 -2.03 3.06 7.76
C GLU A 41 -0.87 2.19 7.23
N GLY A 42 0.17 2.01 8.03
CA GLY A 42 1.40 1.32 7.65
C GLY A 42 1.46 -0.15 8.10
N PHE A 43 2.64 -0.75 7.97
CA PHE A 43 2.87 -2.16 8.29
C PHE A 43 3.72 -2.38 9.55
N GLY A 44 3.90 -1.35 10.37
CA GLY A 44 4.58 -1.41 11.67
C GLY A 44 6.01 -0.86 11.66
N GLU A 45 6.86 -1.45 12.49
CA GLU A 45 8.20 -0.93 12.83
C GLU A 45 9.36 -1.62 12.11
N ASP A 46 9.10 -2.77 11.49
CA ASP A 46 10.13 -3.60 10.84
C ASP A 46 10.27 -3.28 9.35
N THR A 47 11.50 -2.99 8.93
CA THR A 47 11.81 -2.65 7.54
C THR A 47 11.55 -3.82 6.61
N TYR A 48 11.97 -5.04 6.97
CA TYR A 48 11.85 -6.20 6.09
C TYR A 48 10.39 -6.54 5.81
N LEU A 49 9.57 -6.64 6.85
CA LEU A 49 8.14 -6.93 6.73
C LEU A 49 7.41 -5.82 5.96
N THR A 50 7.70 -4.55 6.25
CA THR A 50 7.11 -3.41 5.53
C THR A 50 7.44 -3.45 4.04
N THR A 51 8.69 -3.75 3.68
CA THR A 51 9.09 -3.95 2.27
C THR A 51 8.30 -5.09 1.61
N MET A 52 8.23 -6.25 2.25
CA MET A 52 7.54 -7.42 1.70
C MET A 52 6.03 -7.21 1.54
N MET A 53 5.38 -6.54 2.50
CA MET A 53 3.95 -6.22 2.42
C MET A 53 3.66 -5.12 1.37
N GLY A 54 4.48 -4.07 1.34
CA GLY A 54 4.36 -2.99 0.35
C GLY A 54 4.51 -3.51 -1.08
N GLN A 55 5.52 -4.34 -1.35
CA GLN A 55 5.70 -4.99 -2.65
C GLN A 55 4.48 -5.86 -3.03
N ALA A 56 4.00 -6.70 -2.10
CA ALA A 56 2.85 -7.55 -2.35
C ALA A 56 1.57 -6.75 -2.66
N MET A 57 1.36 -5.59 -2.01
CA MET A 57 0.22 -4.73 -2.28
C MET A 57 0.34 -4.04 -3.65
N VAL A 58 1.51 -3.51 -4.01
CA VAL A 58 1.77 -2.93 -5.34
C VAL A 58 1.54 -3.94 -6.46
N GLU A 59 2.17 -5.12 -6.38
CA GLU A 59 2.06 -6.15 -7.41
C GLU A 59 0.62 -6.66 -7.57
N SER A 60 -0.09 -6.87 -6.45
CA SER A 60 -1.47 -7.37 -6.50
C SER A 60 -2.47 -6.37 -7.06
N MET A 61 -2.29 -5.07 -6.82
CA MET A 61 -3.14 -4.01 -7.37
C MET A 61 -2.84 -3.73 -8.85
N GLN A 62 -1.57 -3.62 -9.22
CA GLN A 62 -1.15 -3.27 -10.58
C GLN A 62 -1.22 -4.44 -11.57
N GLY A 63 -1.33 -5.68 -11.10
CA GLY A 63 -1.49 -6.85 -11.96
C GLY A 63 -0.27 -7.11 -12.86
N LYS A 64 -0.52 -7.67 -14.05
CA LYS A 64 0.54 -8.02 -15.02
C LYS A 64 0.82 -6.90 -16.02
N SER A 65 -0.21 -6.10 -16.33
CA SER A 65 -0.12 -4.98 -17.25
C SER A 65 -0.95 -3.78 -16.76
N PRO A 66 -0.45 -2.54 -16.90
CA PRO A 66 -1.25 -1.33 -16.64
C PRO A 66 -2.48 -1.18 -17.55
N ALA A 67 -2.52 -1.89 -18.69
CA ALA A 67 -3.65 -1.87 -19.61
C ALA A 67 -4.75 -2.90 -19.26
N ASP A 68 -4.52 -3.79 -18.30
CA ASP A 68 -5.53 -4.77 -17.91
C ASP A 68 -6.71 -4.06 -17.23
N ARG A 69 -7.94 -4.49 -17.55
CA ARG A 69 -9.20 -3.86 -17.08
C ARG A 69 -9.23 -3.60 -15.57
N TYR A 70 -8.68 -4.52 -14.77
CA TYR A 70 -8.71 -4.44 -13.31
C TYR A 70 -7.38 -3.99 -12.70
N SER A 71 -6.43 -3.49 -13.49
CA SER A 71 -5.20 -2.93 -12.95
C SER A 71 -5.43 -1.50 -12.49
N VAL A 72 -4.98 -1.20 -11.27
CA VAL A 72 -5.01 0.15 -10.70
C VAL A 72 -3.59 0.57 -10.37
N MET A 73 -3.16 1.73 -10.85
CA MET A 73 -1.84 2.29 -10.54
C MET A 73 -1.74 2.58 -9.04
N THR A 74 -0.61 2.20 -8.44
CA THR A 74 -0.34 2.50 -7.04
C THR A 74 0.59 3.70 -6.90
N SER A 75 0.21 4.67 -6.08
CA SER A 75 1.08 5.77 -5.65
C SER A 75 1.57 5.46 -4.24
N VAL A 76 2.78 4.91 -4.14
CA VAL A 76 3.43 4.59 -2.85
C VAL A 76 3.70 5.87 -2.05
N LYS A 77 3.44 5.82 -0.74
CA LYS A 77 3.54 6.99 0.14
C LYS A 77 4.06 6.63 1.55
N HIS A 78 4.53 7.58 2.35
CA HIS A 78 4.77 8.99 2.06
C HIS A 78 6.27 9.19 1.96
N PHE A 79 6.79 9.36 0.74
CA PHE A 79 8.21 9.56 0.56
C PHE A 79 8.62 10.95 1.13
N ALA A 80 9.43 11.05 2.19
CA ALA A 80 10.02 9.98 3.01
C ALA A 80 10.05 10.31 4.51
N ALA A 81 10.38 9.28 5.32
CA ALA A 81 10.60 9.35 6.77
C ALA A 81 9.40 9.88 7.59
N TYR A 82 8.21 9.86 7.02
CA TYR A 82 7.04 10.53 7.60
C TYR A 82 6.58 9.93 8.94
N GLY A 83 6.83 8.63 9.16
CA GLY A 83 6.57 7.95 10.43
C GLY A 83 7.57 8.24 11.55
N ALA A 84 8.65 8.97 11.27
CA ALA A 84 9.68 9.37 12.25
C ALA A 84 9.38 10.74 12.85
N VAL A 85 8.20 10.86 13.48
CA VAL A 85 7.78 12.12 14.13
C VAL A 85 8.60 12.41 15.40
N GLU A 86 8.81 13.69 15.69
CA GLU A 86 9.40 14.14 16.96
C GLU A 86 8.33 14.23 18.06
N GLY A 87 8.74 14.02 19.31
CA GLY A 87 7.91 14.25 20.50
C GLY A 87 8.36 13.48 21.73
#